data_AF-A0A3D1PM76-F1
#
_entry.id   AF-A0A3D1PM76-F1
#
_cell.length_a   1.000
_cell.length_b   1.000
_cell.length_c   1.000
_cell.angle_alpha   90.00
_cell.angle_beta   90.00
_cell.angle_gamma   90.00
#
_symmetry.space_group_name_H-M   'P 1'
#
loop_
_entity.id
_entity.type
_entity.pdbx_description
1 polymer ?
#
loop_
_entity_poly.entity_id
_entity_poly.type
_entity_poly.pdbx_seq_one_letter_code
_entity_poly.pdbx_strand_id
1 'polypeptide(L)'
;MSRVIHIFSLDGKNSIEVDYTETPEQTKEQDGKTYYFYNYGSKIWANVKCQANGAISYWTWIPRYAYKLESGTTKVIFVDENDRPLNTSVYGNSLPEGYTVHEAFKQQDGLKGIWFSKYQPSK
;
A
#
# COMPACT_ATOMS: atom_id res chain seq x y z
N MET A 1 -18.36 -6.10 13.20
CA MET A 1 -17.01 -6.23 12.63
C MET A 1 -16.22 -5.02 13.10
N SER A 2 -15.10 -5.22 13.79
CA SER A 2 -14.18 -4.13 14.14
C SER A 2 -13.02 -4.11 13.15
N ARG A 3 -12.54 -2.90 12.84
CA ARG A 3 -11.38 -2.66 11.98
C ARG A 3 -10.46 -1.68 12.69
N VAL A 4 -9.18 -2.02 12.73
CA VAL A 4 -8.14 -1.14 13.25
C VAL A 4 -7.02 -1.04 12.22
N ILE A 5 -6.40 0.12 12.16
CA ILE A 5 -5.24 0.38 11.30
C ILE A 5 -3.99 0.17 12.15
N HIS A 6 -3.04 -0.58 11.61
CA HIS A 6 -1.72 -0.74 12.20
C HIS A 6 -0.75 0.24 11.53
N ILE A 7 -0.23 1.18 12.32
CA ILE A 7 0.75 2.17 11.86
C ILE A 7 2.09 1.98 12.57
N PHE A 8 3.19 2.29 11.89
CA PHE A 8 4.55 1.95 12.33
C PHE A 8 5.43 3.18 12.47
N SER A 9 6.37 3.17 13.42
CA SER A 9 7.44 4.17 13.47
C SER A 9 8.34 4.08 12.23
N LEU A 10 9.07 5.15 11.92
CA LEU A 10 9.91 5.22 10.71
C LEU A 10 10.95 4.09 10.61
N ASP A 11 11.46 3.64 11.76
CA ASP A 11 12.41 2.52 11.87
C ASP A 11 11.75 1.13 11.85
N GLY A 12 10.41 1.08 11.80
CA GLY A 12 9.60 -0.14 11.83
C GLY A 12 9.62 -0.89 13.16
N LYS A 13 10.24 -0.35 14.23
CA LYS A 13 10.43 -1.05 15.50
C LYS A 13 9.27 -0.90 16.48
N ASN A 14 8.45 0.13 16.31
CA ASN A 14 7.28 0.40 17.14
C ASN A 14 6.04 0.46 16.25
N SER A 15 4.88 0.10 16.81
CA SER A 15 3.61 0.22 16.13
C SER A 15 2.49 0.52 17.12
N ILE A 16 1.43 1.16 16.63
CA ILE A 16 0.20 1.38 17.39
C ILE A 16 -1.03 0.98 16.55
N GLU A 17 -2.11 0.62 17.24
CA GLU A 17 -3.43 0.45 16.64
C GLU A 17 -4.20 1.77 16.73
N VAL A 18 -4.85 2.16 15.64
CA VAL A 18 -5.75 3.32 15.59
C VAL A 18 -7.07 2.91 14.96
N ASP A 19 -8.14 3.63 15.28
CA ASP A 19 -9.44 3.37 14.69
C ASP A 19 -9.41 3.52 13.17
N TYR A 20 -10.11 2.61 12.49
CA TYR A 20 -10.24 2.68 11.04
C TYR A 20 -11.09 3.88 10.61
N THR A 21 -10.62 4.58 9.58
CA THR A 21 -11.41 5.57 8.82
C THR A 21 -11.26 5.31 7.33
N GLU A 22 -12.20 5.79 6.51
CA GLU A 22 -12.14 5.64 5.05
C GLU A 22 -10.99 6.47 4.44
N THR A 23 -10.64 7.58 5.10
CA THR A 23 -9.54 8.47 4.73
C THR A 23 -8.58 8.60 5.90
N PRO A 24 -7.78 7.56 6.19
CA PRO A 24 -6.88 7.57 7.33
C PRO A 24 -5.79 8.61 7.14
N GLU A 25 -5.46 9.30 8.24
CA GLU A 25 -4.31 10.19 8.26
C GLU A 25 -3.04 9.39 7.94
N GLN A 26 -2.18 9.95 7.10
CA GLN A 26 -0.93 9.29 6.73
C GLN A 26 0.01 9.16 7.93
N THR A 27 -0.07 10.09 8.89
CA THR A 27 0.81 10.16 10.05
C THR A 27 0.03 10.41 11.33
N LYS A 28 0.53 9.89 12.45
CA LYS A 28 0.00 10.18 13.79
C LYS A 28 1.15 10.39 14.77
N GLU A 29 1.03 11.43 15.61
CA GLU A 29 1.95 11.67 16.72
C GLU A 29 1.42 11.02 18.00
N GLN A 30 2.26 10.25 18.69
CA GLN A 30 1.94 9.69 20.00
C GLN A 30 3.22 9.45 20.80
N ASP A 31 3.23 9.84 22.08
CA ASP A 31 4.37 9.66 23.00
C ASP A 31 5.71 10.21 22.46
N GLY A 32 5.64 11.34 21.75
CA GLY A 32 6.81 11.99 21.14
C GLY A 32 7.38 11.26 19.92
N LYS A 33 6.62 10.33 19.33
CA LYS A 33 6.99 9.60 18.11
C LYS A 33 5.95 9.81 16.99
N THR A 34 6.45 9.96 15.77
CA THR A 34 5.65 9.91 14.55
C THR A 34 5.48 8.46 14.08
N TYR A 35 4.23 8.07 13.85
CA TYR A 35 3.86 6.80 13.23
C TYR A 35 3.28 7.06 11.84
N TYR A 36 3.51 6.13 10.92
CA TYR A 36 3.13 6.24 9.52
C TYR A 36 2.14 5.14 9.18
N PHE A 37 1.01 5.52 8.61
CA PHE A 37 0.12 4.57 7.95
C PHE A 37 0.80 3.97 6.71
N TYR A 38 1.45 4.80 5.90
CA TYR A 38 2.36 4.33 4.85
C TYR A 38 3.53 5.30 4.65
N ASN A 39 4.68 4.73 4.30
CA ASN A 39 5.84 5.43 3.78
C ASN A 39 6.66 4.43 2.93
N TYR A 40 6.34 4.36 1.65
CA TYR A 40 6.94 3.36 0.75
C TYR A 40 8.45 3.55 0.56
N GLY A 41 8.95 4.80 0.62
CA GLY A 41 10.39 5.09 0.58
C GLY A 41 11.14 4.46 1.75
N SER A 42 10.52 4.42 2.92
CA SER A 42 11.02 3.74 4.13
C SER A 42 10.53 2.30 4.27
N LYS A 43 9.94 1.71 3.23
CA LYS A 43 9.39 0.35 3.21
C LYS A 43 8.29 0.09 4.26
N ILE A 44 7.55 1.13 4.64
CA ILE A 44 6.36 1.05 5.51
C ILE A 44 5.12 1.00 4.63
N TRP A 45 4.33 -0.06 4.79
CA TRP A 45 3.13 -0.32 4.01
C TRP A 45 1.87 -0.07 4.86
N ALA A 46 0.77 0.30 4.21
CA ALA A 46 -0.53 0.44 4.85
C ALA A 46 -1.08 -0.94 5.27
N ASN A 47 -1.38 -1.08 6.56
CA ASN A 47 -1.86 -2.33 7.16
C ASN A 47 -3.20 -2.13 7.88
N VAL A 48 -4.14 -3.06 7.67
CA VAL A 48 -5.43 -3.10 8.37
C VAL A 48 -5.62 -4.46 9.01
N LYS A 49 -6.11 -4.47 10.25
CA LYS A 49 -6.55 -5.65 10.98
C LYS A 49 -8.06 -5.64 11.08
N CYS A 50 -8.69 -6.71 10.63
CA CYS A 50 -10.13 -6.90 10.64
C CYS A 50 -10.48 -8.02 11.63
N GLN A 51 -11.45 -7.79 12.50
CA GLN A 51 -11.98 -8.81 13.41
C GLN A 51 -13.49 -8.95 13.25
N ALA A 52 -13.93 -10.18 12.97
CA ALA A 52 -15.33 -10.53 12.83
C ALA A 52 -15.54 -11.99 13.22
N ASN A 53 -16.63 -12.28 13.94
CA ASN A 53 -17.04 -13.65 14.28
C ASN A 53 -15.94 -14.51 14.92
N GLY A 54 -15.09 -13.91 15.77
CA GLY A 54 -13.97 -14.61 16.40
C GLY A 54 -12.74 -14.81 15.51
N ALA A 55 -12.80 -14.46 14.22
CA ALA A 55 -11.67 -14.52 13.30
C ALA A 55 -10.96 -13.16 13.17
N ILE A 56 -9.64 -13.20 13.00
CA ILE A 56 -8.78 -12.03 12.76
C ILE A 56 -8.11 -12.22 11.40
N SER A 57 -8.12 -11.17 10.58
CA SER A 57 -7.41 -11.13 9.29
C SER A 57 -6.61 -9.85 9.17
N TYR A 58 -5.44 -9.96 8.54
CA TYR A 58 -4.51 -8.86 8.35
C TYR A 58 -4.33 -8.61 6.85
N TRP A 59 -4.43 -7.35 6.46
CA TRP A 59 -4.43 -6.92 5.08
C TRP A 59 -3.37 -5.85 4.87
N THR A 60 -2.65 -5.96 3.76
CA THR A 60 -1.67 -4.96 3.31
C THR A 60 -2.18 -4.33 2.02
N TRP A 61 -2.14 -3.00 1.93
CA TRP A 61 -2.49 -2.29 0.71
C TRP A 61 -1.32 -2.30 -0.26
N ILE A 62 -1.60 -2.72 -1.50
CA ILE A 62 -0.67 -2.67 -2.63
C ILE A 62 -1.21 -1.63 -3.63
N PRO A 63 -0.57 -0.44 -3.75
CA PRO A 63 -1.00 0.58 -4.70
C PRO A 63 -0.92 0.06 -6.15
N ARG A 64 -1.74 0.60 -7.06
CA ARG A 64 -1.63 0.34 -8.49
C ARG A 64 -0.22 0.70 -8.96
N TYR A 65 0.44 -0.23 -9.65
CA TYR A 65 1.80 -0.05 -10.12
C TYR A 65 2.02 -0.57 -11.54
N ALA A 66 3.02 0.02 -12.20
CA ALA A 66 3.64 -0.49 -13.40
C ALA A 66 5.06 -0.94 -13.10
N TYR A 67 5.53 -1.94 -13.83
CA TYR A 67 6.87 -2.48 -13.67
C TYR A 67 7.60 -2.59 -15.00
N LYS A 68 8.93 -2.54 -14.93
CA LYS A 68 9.85 -2.80 -16.03
C LYS A 68 10.86 -3.84 -15.57
N LEU A 69 11.01 -4.88 -16.37
CA LEU A 69 12.03 -5.91 -16.15
C LEU A 69 13.35 -5.42 -16.73
N GLU A 70 14.41 -5.48 -15.93
CA GLU A 70 15.79 -5.23 -16.34
C GLU A 70 16.64 -6.45 -15.94
N SER A 71 17.83 -6.60 -16.52
CA SER A 71 18.68 -7.77 -16.25
C SER A 71 18.99 -7.89 -14.75
N GLY A 72 18.32 -8.82 -14.06
CA GLY A 72 18.49 -9.10 -12.64
C GLY A 72 17.74 -8.18 -11.68
N THR A 73 16.97 -7.18 -12.15
CA THR A 73 16.21 -6.28 -11.28
C THR A 73 14.84 -5.94 -11.87
N THR A 74 13.92 -5.49 -11.03
CA THR A 74 12.62 -4.98 -11.46
C THR A 74 12.47 -3.56 -10.96
N LYS A 75 12.19 -2.63 -11.88
CA LYS A 75 11.80 -1.26 -11.53
C LYS A 75 10.29 -1.21 -11.39
N VAL A 76 9.82 -0.50 -10.37
CA VAL A 76 8.39 -0.35 -10.07
C VAL A 76 8.09 1.14 -9.91
N ILE A 77 7.00 1.59 -10.52
CA ILE A 77 6.45 2.93 -10.35
C ILE A 77 4.96 2.82 -10.01
N PHE A 78 4.47 3.72 -9.16
CA PHE A 78 3.04 3.80 -8.89
C PHE A 78 2.34 4.63 -9.96
N VAL A 79 1.15 4.19 -10.36
CA VAL A 79 0.36 4.80 -11.44
C VAL A 79 -1.08 5.04 -10.99
N ASP A 80 -1.76 6.00 -11.62
CA ASP A 80 -3.18 6.26 -11.43
C ASP A 80 -4.06 5.28 -12.22
N GLU A 81 -5.38 5.43 -12.08
CA GLU A 81 -6.39 4.62 -12.77
C GLU A 81 -6.37 4.75 -14.31
N ASN A 82 -5.66 5.76 -14.84
CA ASN A 82 -5.48 6.01 -16.26
C ASN A 82 -4.07 5.61 -16.75
N ASP A 83 -3.36 4.80 -15.95
CA ASP A 83 -2.02 4.29 -16.22
C ASP A 83 -0.93 5.38 -16.30
N ARG A 84 -1.17 6.54 -15.69
CA ARG A 84 -0.20 7.64 -15.64
C ARG A 84 0.63 7.59 -14.37
N PRO A 85 1.93 7.89 -14.41
CA PRO A 85 2.77 7.92 -13.21
C PRO A 85 2.23 8.88 -12.14
N LEU A 86 2.23 8.47 -10.87
CA LEU A 86 1.88 9.37 -9.77
C LEU A 86 2.96 10.42 -9.51
N ASN A 87 4.22 10.09 -9.78
CA ASN A 87 5.35 11.02 -9.68
C ASN A 87 5.65 11.64 -11.05
N THR A 88 4.78 12.53 -11.50
CA THR A 88 4.85 13.14 -12.83
C THR A 88 6.06 14.05 -13.02
N SER A 89 6.65 14.59 -11.95
CA SER A 89 7.87 15.41 -12.04
C SER A 89 9.10 14.57 -12.45
N VAL A 90 9.10 13.27 -12.16
CA VAL A 90 10.18 12.34 -12.51
C VAL A 90 9.91 11.62 -13.83
N TYR A 91 8.67 11.20 -14.06
CA TYR A 91 8.33 10.29 -15.17
C TYR A 91 7.49 10.92 -16.28
N GLY A 92 7.04 12.17 -16.12
CA GLY A 92 6.10 12.81 -17.02
C GLY A 92 4.65 12.33 -16.85
N ASN A 93 3.80 12.67 -17.81
CA ASN A 93 2.34 12.43 -17.75
C ASN A 93 1.88 11.17 -18.47
N SER A 94 2.80 10.39 -19.04
CA SER A 94 2.52 9.16 -19.77
C SER A 94 3.33 8.01 -19.19
N LEU A 95 2.82 6.78 -19.32
CA LEU A 95 3.56 5.59 -18.92
C LEU A 95 4.93 5.54 -19.64
N PRO A 96 6.07 5.48 -18.92
CA PRO A 96 7.38 5.47 -19.56
C PRO A 96 7.61 4.20 -20.39
N GLU A 97 8.46 4.31 -21.41
CA GLU A 97 8.73 3.22 -22.33
C GLU A 97 9.28 1.95 -21.62
N GLY A 98 8.69 0.81 -21.97
CA GLY A 98 9.05 -0.50 -21.43
C GLY A 98 8.43 -0.82 -20.07
N TYR A 99 7.66 0.09 -19.46
CA TYR A 99 6.83 -0.25 -18.31
C TYR A 99 5.52 -0.89 -18.75
N THR A 100 5.05 -1.86 -17.98
CA THR A 100 3.71 -2.45 -18.13
C THR A 100 2.96 -2.39 -16.80
N VAL A 101 1.67 -2.03 -16.86
CA VAL A 101 0.79 -2.06 -15.68
C VAL A 101 0.49 -3.50 -15.33
N HIS A 102 0.61 -3.84 -14.04
CA HIS A 102 0.44 -5.21 -13.58
C HIS A 102 -0.99 -5.72 -13.83
N GLU A 103 -1.11 -6.95 -14.33
CA GLU A 103 -2.38 -7.55 -14.79
C GLU A 103 -3.45 -7.62 -13.69
N ALA A 104 -3.05 -7.73 -12.42
CA ALA A 104 -3.97 -7.68 -11.28
C ALA A 104 -4.86 -6.42 -11.26
N PHE A 105 -4.41 -5.32 -11.88
CA PHE A 105 -5.15 -4.05 -11.91
C PHE A 105 -5.99 -3.84 -13.18
N LYS A 106 -6.05 -4.84 -14.06
CA LYS A 106 -6.86 -4.83 -15.30
C LYS A 106 -8.11 -5.72 -15.20
N GLN A 107 -8.32 -6.36 -14.05
CA GLN A 107 -9.49 -7.21 -13.81
C GLN A 107 -10.80 -6.41 -13.71
N GLN A 108 -10.69 -5.12 -13.39
CA GLN A 108 -11.79 -4.18 -13.31
C GLN A 108 -11.26 -2.77 -13.58
N ASP A 109 -12.08 -1.92 -14.18
CA ASP A 109 -11.78 -0.50 -14.35
C ASP A 109 -11.71 0.24 -13.00
N GLY A 110 -10.88 1.28 -12.94
CA GLY A 110 -10.80 2.17 -11.77
C GLY A 110 -10.06 1.60 -10.55
N LEU A 111 -9.37 0.46 -10.66
CA LEU A 111 -8.61 -0.11 -9.55
C LEU A 111 -7.38 0.74 -9.19
N LYS A 112 -7.43 1.41 -8.04
CA LYS A 112 -6.32 2.23 -7.47
C LYS A 112 -5.27 1.41 -6.72
N GLY A 113 -5.54 0.13 -6.51
CA GLY A 113 -4.69 -0.81 -5.79
C GLY A 113 -5.52 -1.99 -5.30
N ILE A 114 -4.89 -2.87 -4.51
CA ILE A 114 -5.51 -4.08 -3.99
C ILE A 114 -5.14 -4.28 -2.52
N TRP A 115 -6.07 -4.83 -1.75
CA TRP A 115 -5.77 -5.37 -0.42
C TRP A 115 -5.35 -6.82 -0.57
N PHE A 116 -4.17 -7.16 -0.07
CA PHE A 116 -3.63 -8.51 -0.10
C PHE A 116 -3.52 -9.08 1.31
N SER A 117 -3.83 -10.36 1.49
CA SER A 117 -3.68 -11.03 2.79
C SER A 117 -2.22 -10.99 3.22
N LYS A 118 -1.95 -10.47 4.41
CA LYS A 118 -0.58 -10.33 4.93
C LYS A 118 0.02 -11.68 5.30
N TYR A 119 -0.82 -12.60 5.76
CA TYR A 119 -0.42 -13.92 6.21
C TYR A 119 -1.14 -14.99 5.41
N GLN A 120 -0.54 -16.17 5.35
CA GLN A 120 -1.21 -17.35 4.83
C GLN A 120 -2.50 -17.59 5.64
N PRO A 121 -3.66 -17.77 4.98
CA PRO A 121 -4.88 -18.17 5.67
C PRO A 121 -4.68 -19.48 6.42
N SER A 122 -5.13 -19.56 7.66
CA SER A 122 -5.23 -20.83 8.38
C SER A 122 -6.28 -21.71 7.72
N LYS A 123 -6.06 -23.02 7.76
CA LYS A 123 -7.05 -24.03 7.33
C LYS A 123 -8.25 -24.06 8.26
#